data_AF-A0A099NTL3-F1
#
_entry.id   AF-A0A099NTL3-F1
#
_cell.length_a   1.000
_cell.length_b   1.000
_cell.length_c   1.000
_cell.angle_alpha   90.00
_cell.angle_beta   90.00
_cell.angle_gamma   90.00
#
_symmetry.space_group_name_H-M   'P 1'
#
loop_
_entity.id
_entity.type
_entity.pdbx_description
1 polymer ?
#
loop_
_entity_poly.entity_id
_entity_poly.type
_entity_poly.pdbx_seq_one_letter_code
_entity_poly.pdbx_strand_id
1 'polypeptide(L)'
;MVRVELHIVRTYFTSSILLRQKAVKILNEELVQEIPAISPSPNPPTFLQKDGFQYVAPYTKLTYFTIDKLKSKNTYTVLEYLQKNFIGRNVDFFKKQIEEGKLWVERPIPMRVCAKTNGLKISKEAHKSLKKNSVVEFVTIKGEDLKDFKLKKSDIIANYACIHELKIPHIESFDIIHESKDLLVVNKPSGIPVHPSGMSYRFNTLQFLLSKKRCSPGKSLYNPETLEIFPSLWPCHRIDKETSGIVIFAKNKVKCGEIS
;
A
#
# COMPACT_ATOMS: atom_id res chain seq x y z
N MET A 1 21.37 25.24 15.46
CA MET A 1 21.56 23.94 16.14
C MET A 1 20.30 23.13 15.90
N VAL A 2 20.24 22.35 14.82
CA VAL A 2 19.05 21.58 14.43
C VAL A 2 19.01 20.33 15.29
N ARG A 3 17.97 20.19 16.12
CA ARG A 3 17.76 19.05 17.00
C ARG A 3 17.25 17.89 16.14
N VAL A 4 18.16 17.04 15.67
CA VAL A 4 17.81 15.81 14.95
C VAL A 4 17.47 14.76 16.00
N GLU A 5 16.19 14.54 16.27
CA GLU A 5 15.74 13.41 17.07
C GLU A 5 15.99 12.11 16.29
N LEU A 6 16.94 11.33 16.80
CA LEU A 6 17.35 10.01 16.31
C LEU A 6 16.24 9.00 16.66
N HIS A 7 15.32 8.70 15.76
CA HIS A 7 14.29 7.67 16.00
C HIS A 7 14.16 6.66 14.85
N ILE A 8 14.47 5.40 15.20
CA ILE A 8 14.06 4.10 14.63
C ILE A 8 14.64 3.73 13.24
N VAL A 9 15.63 2.82 13.26
CA VAL A 9 16.14 2.10 12.09
C VAL A 9 15.04 1.20 11.52
N ARG A 10 14.40 1.61 10.43
CA ARG A 10 13.52 0.73 9.64
C ARG A 10 14.27 0.15 8.45
N THR A 11 14.72 -1.09 8.56
CA THR A 11 15.44 -1.75 7.46
C THR A 11 14.51 -2.12 6.30
N TYR A 12 14.66 -1.50 5.13
CA TYR A 12 13.99 -1.95 3.91
C TYR A 12 15.01 -2.27 2.80
N PHE A 13 15.04 -3.54 2.38
CA PHE A 13 15.88 -4.01 1.27
C PHE A 13 15.25 -3.75 -0.11
N THR A 14 16.08 -3.43 -1.10
CA THR A 14 15.66 -3.09 -2.46
C THR A 14 15.46 -4.33 -3.36
N SER A 15 14.45 -4.23 -4.23
CA SER A 15 14.25 -4.89 -5.54
C SER A 15 13.81 -6.35 -5.69
N SER A 16 13.48 -7.10 -4.64
CA SER A 16 12.83 -8.41 -4.81
C SER A 16 11.56 -8.53 -3.97
N ILE A 17 10.42 -8.66 -4.65
CA ILE A 17 9.09 -8.90 -4.06
C ILE A 17 9.08 -10.16 -3.18
N LEU A 18 9.89 -11.16 -3.51
CA LEU A 18 9.99 -12.42 -2.77
C LEU A 18 10.80 -12.26 -1.46
N LEU A 19 11.85 -11.43 -1.49
CA LEU A 19 12.62 -11.06 -0.30
C LEU A 19 11.82 -10.13 0.62
N ARG A 20 10.96 -9.26 0.07
CA ARG A 20 9.98 -8.46 0.84
C ARG A 20 9.01 -9.36 1.62
N GLN A 21 8.43 -10.38 0.98
CA GLN A 21 7.47 -11.27 1.64
C GLN A 21 8.12 -12.14 2.74
N LYS A 22 9.35 -12.62 2.54
CA LYS A 22 10.10 -13.36 3.58
C LYS A 22 10.56 -12.46 4.74
N ALA A 23 10.97 -11.22 4.47
CA ALA A 23 11.46 -10.30 5.50
C ALA A 23 10.33 -9.68 6.34
N VAL A 24 9.17 -9.36 5.75
CA VAL A 24 7.97 -8.92 6.50
C VAL A 24 7.54 -9.97 7.51
N LYS A 25 7.68 -11.27 7.19
CA LYS A 25 7.38 -12.36 8.12
C LYS A 25 8.35 -12.42 9.32
N ILE A 26 9.64 -12.15 9.09
CA ILE A 26 10.69 -12.17 10.12
C ILE A 26 10.64 -10.89 10.98
N LEU A 27 10.39 -9.72 10.38
CA LEU A 27 10.30 -8.44 11.09
C LEU A 27 9.02 -8.32 11.94
N ASN A 28 7.91 -8.94 11.52
CA ASN A 28 6.69 -9.00 12.32
C ASN A 28 6.85 -9.83 13.61
N GLU A 29 7.87 -10.68 13.71
CA GLU A 29 8.16 -11.46 14.92
C GLU A 29 9.09 -10.72 15.91
N GLU A 30 9.83 -9.68 15.48
CA GLU A 30 10.83 -9.00 16.35
C GLU A 30 10.66 -7.47 16.54
N LEU A 31 9.79 -6.77 15.78
CA LEU A 31 9.65 -5.30 15.87
C LEU A 31 8.24 -4.83 16.27
N VAL A 32 7.65 -5.48 17.28
CA VAL A 32 6.52 -4.90 18.03
C VAL A 32 7.09 -4.11 19.21
N GLN A 33 7.74 -2.97 18.94
CA GLN A 33 7.93 -1.92 19.95
C GLN A 33 7.62 -0.54 19.36
N GLU A 34 6.41 -0.10 19.72
CA GLU A 34 5.90 1.27 19.84
C GLU A 34 6.20 2.26 18.71
N ILE A 35 5.45 2.10 17.61
CA ILE A 35 5.01 3.26 16.82
C ILE A 35 3.96 3.97 17.69
N PRO A 36 4.11 5.27 18.03
CA PRO A 36 3.04 5.99 18.72
C PRO A 36 1.80 5.93 17.85
N ALA A 37 0.74 5.32 18.40
CA ALA A 37 -0.53 5.14 17.73
C ALA A 37 -1.19 6.49 17.48
N ILE A 38 -0.89 7.13 16.35
CA ILE A 38 -1.74 8.18 15.79
C ILE A 38 -2.94 7.46 15.16
N SER A 39 -3.85 7.00 16.02
CA SER A 39 -5.14 6.45 15.65
C SER A 39 -6.05 7.60 15.17
N PRO A 40 -6.69 7.43 13.99
CA PRO A 40 -8.13 7.51 14.00
C PRO A 40 -8.71 6.18 13.50
N SER A 41 -8.81 5.24 14.45
CA SER A 41 -9.50 3.96 14.44
C SER A 41 -8.94 2.86 13.51
N PRO A 42 -8.39 1.75 14.06
CA PRO A 42 -8.19 0.51 13.32
C PRO A 42 -9.52 -0.25 13.31
N ASN A 43 -10.49 0.21 12.53
CA ASN A 43 -11.70 -0.56 12.27
C ASN A 43 -11.77 -0.91 10.79
N PRO A 44 -12.21 -2.14 10.42
CA PRO A 44 -12.63 -2.41 9.06
C PRO A 44 -13.53 -1.27 8.57
N PRO A 45 -13.39 -0.84 7.32
CA PRO A 45 -14.33 0.09 6.74
C PRO A 45 -15.75 -0.45 6.94
N THR A 46 -16.54 0.31 7.68
CA THR A 46 -17.91 -0.10 7.99
C THR A 46 -18.74 0.09 6.72
N PHE A 47 -19.46 -0.96 6.34
CA PHE A 47 -20.40 -0.88 5.22
C PHE A 47 -21.71 -0.33 5.73
N LEU A 48 -22.22 0.69 5.05
CA LEU A 48 -23.50 1.32 5.36
C LEU A 48 -24.44 1.11 4.18
N GLN A 49 -25.72 0.85 4.46
CA GLN A 49 -26.72 0.67 3.43
C GLN A 49 -27.80 1.73 3.60
N LYS A 50 -28.10 2.44 2.51
CA LYS A 50 -29.10 3.51 2.50
C LYS A 50 -29.64 3.70 1.08
N ASP A 51 -30.95 3.83 0.95
CA ASP A 51 -31.64 4.15 -0.32
C ASP A 51 -31.29 3.18 -1.48
N GLY A 52 -31.13 1.89 -1.19
CA GLY A 52 -30.76 0.87 -2.18
C GLY A 52 -29.28 0.89 -2.62
N PHE A 53 -28.44 1.70 -1.95
CA PHE A 53 -27.00 1.76 -2.20
C PHE A 53 -26.19 1.27 -1.00
N GLN A 54 -25.00 0.75 -1.30
CA GLN A 54 -23.97 0.45 -0.32
C GLN A 54 -22.86 1.51 -0.35
N TYR A 55 -22.52 1.96 0.84
CA TYR A 55 -21.47 2.92 1.13
C TYR A 55 -20.39 2.26 1.98
N VAL A 56 -19.20 2.84 1.91
CA VAL A 56 -18.10 2.52 2.82
C VAL A 56 -17.85 3.78 3.64
N ALA A 57 -17.89 3.65 4.97
CA ALA A 57 -17.55 4.75 5.86
C ALA A 57 -16.14 5.27 5.52
N PRO A 58 -15.92 6.60 5.50
CA PRO A 58 -14.61 7.16 5.20
C PRO A 58 -13.54 6.57 6.11
N TYR A 59 -12.37 6.28 5.54
CA TYR A 59 -11.26 5.69 6.27
C TYR A 59 -9.94 6.36 5.91
N THR A 60 -8.99 6.35 6.84
CA THR A 60 -7.65 6.89 6.61
C THR A 60 -6.75 5.78 6.10
N LYS A 61 -6.04 6.05 5.00
CA LYS A 61 -5.09 5.11 4.40
C LYS A 61 -3.70 5.73 4.31
N LEU A 62 -2.68 4.97 4.71
CA LEU A 62 -1.30 5.28 4.39
C LEU A 62 -1.05 5.05 2.90
N THR A 63 -0.66 6.12 2.19
CA THR A 63 -0.20 6.06 0.81
C THR A 63 1.25 6.52 0.73
N TYR A 64 2.05 5.85 -0.08
CA TYR A 64 3.43 6.25 -0.31
C TYR A 64 3.86 5.90 -1.73
N PHE A 65 4.82 6.64 -2.26
CA PHE A 65 5.43 6.34 -3.55
C PHE A 65 6.91 6.74 -3.55
N THR A 66 7.70 5.96 -4.28
CA THR A 66 9.14 6.20 -4.41
C THR A 66 9.42 7.13 -5.58
N ILE A 67 10.36 8.05 -5.38
CA ILE A 67 10.87 8.94 -6.41
C ILE A 67 11.87 8.19 -7.29
N ASP A 68 11.37 7.51 -8.33
CA ASP A 68 12.21 6.70 -9.21
C ASP A 68 12.86 7.49 -10.35
N LYS A 69 12.13 8.47 -10.89
CA LYS A 69 12.50 9.23 -12.10
C LYS A 69 12.61 10.73 -11.81
N LEU A 70 13.65 11.13 -11.08
CA LEU A 70 14.08 12.52 -11.10
C LEU A 70 15.03 12.72 -12.29
N LYS A 71 14.73 13.68 -13.19
CA LYS A 71 15.71 14.07 -14.23
C LYS A 71 16.96 14.61 -13.53
N SER A 72 18.14 14.12 -13.89
CA SER A 72 19.41 14.39 -13.18
C SER A 72 19.76 15.87 -13.01
N LYS A 73 19.21 16.76 -13.84
CA LYS A 73 19.44 18.21 -13.80
C LYS A 73 18.42 19.00 -12.96
N ASN A 74 17.31 18.39 -12.55
CA ASN A 74 16.24 19.11 -11.86
C ASN A 74 16.18 18.71 -10.39
N THR A 75 16.44 19.67 -9.50
CA THR A 75 16.11 19.56 -8.07
C THR A 75 14.74 20.15 -7.86
N TYR A 76 13.76 19.32 -7.48
CA TYR A 76 12.43 19.80 -7.07
C TYR A 76 12.36 19.86 -5.55
N THR A 77 11.71 20.89 -5.00
CA THR A 77 11.20 20.81 -3.63
C THR A 77 10.04 19.82 -3.56
N VAL A 78 9.68 19.37 -2.35
CA VAL A 78 8.51 18.49 -2.15
C VAL A 78 7.24 19.12 -2.72
N LEU A 79 7.00 20.40 -2.43
CA LEU A 79 5.81 21.12 -2.90
C LEU A 79 5.77 21.26 -4.43
N GLU A 80 6.88 21.65 -5.06
CA GLU A 80 6.96 21.75 -6.52
C GLU A 80 6.72 20.40 -7.21
N TYR A 81 7.32 19.34 -6.66
CA TYR A 81 7.12 18.00 -7.19
C TYR A 81 5.65 17.58 -7.08
N LEU A 82 5.02 17.80 -5.93
CA LEU A 82 3.61 17.45 -5.72
C LEU A 82 2.69 18.25 -6.63
N GLN A 83 2.88 19.56 -6.74
CA GLN A 83 2.09 20.42 -7.62
C GLN A 83 2.20 19.98 -9.09
N LYS A 84 3.40 19.57 -9.53
CA LYS A 84 3.64 19.11 -10.89
C LYS A 84 3.00 17.75 -11.21
N ASN A 85 3.03 16.81 -10.26
CA ASN A 85 2.57 15.43 -10.50
C ASN A 85 1.10 15.21 -10.13
N PHE A 86 0.52 16.05 -9.27
CA PHE A 86 -0.88 15.93 -8.82
C PHE A 86 -1.71 17.11 -9.32
N ILE A 87 -1.96 17.12 -10.63
CA ILE A 87 -2.80 18.10 -11.31
C ILE A 87 -4.19 18.13 -10.64
N GLY A 88 -4.66 19.32 -10.28
CA GLY A 88 -5.96 19.52 -9.63
C GLY A 88 -5.92 19.70 -8.09
N ARG A 89 -4.73 19.65 -7.47
CA ARG A 89 -4.55 20.05 -6.05
C ARG A 89 -3.74 21.34 -5.97
N ASN A 90 -4.23 22.32 -5.21
CA ASN A 90 -3.50 23.56 -4.93
C ASN A 90 -2.31 23.27 -3.98
N VAL A 91 -1.21 24.02 -4.10
CA VAL A 91 -0.09 24.04 -3.16
C VAL A 91 -0.55 24.22 -1.72
N ASP A 92 -1.57 25.05 -1.48
CA ASP A 92 -2.11 25.30 -0.13
C ASP A 92 -2.69 24.02 0.51
N PHE A 93 -3.27 23.13 -0.31
CA PHE A 93 -3.70 21.81 0.16
C PHE A 93 -2.52 21.03 0.72
N PHE A 94 -1.39 20.99 -0.01
CA PHE A 94 -0.20 20.27 0.45
C PHE A 94 0.42 20.94 1.67
N LYS A 95 0.54 22.27 1.72
CA LYS A 95 1.03 23.00 2.90
C LYS A 95 0.23 22.64 4.15
N LYS A 96 -1.10 22.65 4.04
CA LYS A 96 -1.98 22.21 5.13
C LYS A 96 -1.73 20.75 5.55
N GLN A 97 -1.50 19.84 4.61
CA GLN A 97 -1.15 18.44 4.95
C GLN A 97 0.21 18.33 5.66
N ILE A 98 1.18 19.18 5.35
CA ILE A 98 2.47 19.25 6.05
C ILE A 98 2.25 19.74 7.49
N GLU A 99 1.48 20.82 7.66
CA GLU A 99 1.17 21.42 8.96
C GLU A 99 0.35 20.47 9.86
N GLU A 100 -0.58 19.72 9.29
CA GLU A 100 -1.35 18.68 9.99
C GLU A 100 -0.53 17.40 10.25
N GLY A 101 0.74 17.33 9.84
CA GLY A 101 1.60 16.16 10.01
C GLY A 101 1.19 14.93 9.18
N LYS A 102 0.32 15.12 8.17
CA LYS A 102 -0.21 14.06 7.31
C LYS A 102 0.67 13.72 6.12
N LEU A 103 1.66 14.56 5.81
CA LEU A 103 2.58 14.39 4.69
C LEU A 103 4.03 14.44 5.18
N TRP A 104 4.85 13.50 4.73
CA TRP A 104 6.27 13.42 5.09
C TRP A 104 7.10 12.75 4.01
N VAL A 105 8.42 12.84 4.16
CA VAL A 105 9.38 12.14 3.30
C VAL A 105 10.21 11.17 4.14
N GLU A 106 10.39 9.96 3.65
CA GLU A 106 11.36 9.00 4.15
C GLU A 106 12.54 8.94 3.17
N ARG A 107 13.73 9.34 3.62
CA ARG A 107 14.95 9.28 2.82
C ARG A 107 15.75 8.03 3.16
N PRO A 108 15.95 7.10 2.21
CA PRO A 108 16.83 5.96 2.44
C PRO A 108 18.29 6.42 2.52
N ILE A 109 18.97 6.01 3.59
CA ILE A 109 20.39 6.19 3.83
C ILE A 109 21.04 4.80 3.77
N PRO A 110 21.90 4.51 2.78
CA PRO A 110 22.61 3.25 2.73
C PRO A 110 23.55 3.16 3.94
N MET A 111 23.35 2.16 4.80
CA MET A 111 24.28 1.89 5.89
C MET A 111 25.56 1.31 5.30
N ARG A 112 26.71 1.91 5.68
CA ARG A 112 28.00 1.27 5.44
C ARG A 112 28.12 0.11 6.40
N VAL A 113 27.95 -1.11 5.90
CA VAL A 113 28.29 -2.31 6.67
C VAL A 113 29.81 -2.37 6.80
N CYS A 114 30.35 -1.82 7.89
CA CYS A 114 31.75 -2.01 8.26
C CYS A 114 31.88 -3.39 8.88
N ALA A 115 32.27 -4.39 8.08
CA ALA A 115 32.65 -5.69 8.60
C ALA A 115 33.98 -5.57 9.36
N LYS A 116 33.93 -5.21 10.64
CA LYS A 116 35.06 -5.44 11.55
C LYS A 116 34.93 -6.86 12.05
N THR A 117 35.67 -7.76 11.42
CA THR A 117 35.82 -9.13 11.92
C THR A 117 36.89 -9.12 13.01
N ASN A 118 36.51 -9.48 14.23
CA ASN A 118 37.43 -9.85 15.31
C ASN A 118 38.21 -11.12 14.92
N GLY A 119 39.18 -11.00 14.02
CA GLY A 119 40.08 -12.09 13.61
C GLY A 119 39.48 -13.20 12.73
N LEU A 120 38.16 -13.26 12.53
CA LEU A 120 37.50 -14.29 11.71
C LEU A 120 37.48 -13.90 10.22
N LYS A 121 38.20 -14.65 9.37
CA LYS A 121 38.17 -14.48 7.91
C LYS A 121 36.78 -14.86 7.36
N ILE A 122 35.98 -13.87 6.95
CA ILE A 122 34.76 -14.07 6.16
C ILE A 122 35.12 -14.45 4.71
N SER A 123 34.35 -15.39 4.13
CA SER A 123 34.55 -15.79 2.74
C SER A 123 34.26 -14.64 1.77
N LYS A 124 34.88 -14.67 0.58
CA LYS A 124 34.65 -13.66 -0.47
C LYS A 124 33.19 -13.65 -0.91
N GLU A 125 32.49 -14.79 -0.90
CA GLU A 125 31.06 -14.87 -1.20
C GLU A 125 30.20 -14.20 -0.11
N ALA A 126 30.52 -14.40 1.16
CA ALA A 126 29.80 -13.77 2.28
C ALA A 126 29.95 -12.24 2.25
N HIS A 127 31.17 -11.75 1.97
CA HIS A 127 31.43 -10.32 1.82
C HIS A 127 30.70 -9.72 0.60
N LYS A 128 30.60 -10.46 -0.50
CA LYS A 128 29.83 -10.08 -1.70
C LYS A 128 28.33 -10.06 -1.43
N SER A 129 27.81 -11.02 -0.66
CA SER A 129 26.40 -11.06 -0.23
C SER A 129 26.04 -9.95 0.78
N LEU A 130 26.94 -9.61 1.71
CA LEU A 130 26.77 -8.48 2.63
C LEU A 130 26.78 -7.11 1.93
N LYS A 131 27.60 -6.95 0.88
CA LYS A 131 27.53 -5.76 0.00
C LYS A 131 26.24 -5.73 -0.84
N LYS A 132 25.68 -6.90 -1.18
CA LYS A 132 24.46 -7.05 -1.99
C LYS A 132 23.18 -6.80 -1.17
N ASN A 133 23.19 -7.15 0.11
CA ASN A 133 22.14 -6.82 1.07
C ASN A 133 22.44 -5.47 1.71
N SER A 134 22.25 -4.38 0.96
CA SER A 134 22.36 -3.02 1.49
C SER A 134 21.35 -2.86 2.63
N VAL A 135 21.83 -2.85 3.87
CA VAL A 135 21.03 -2.40 5.00
C VAL A 135 20.78 -0.91 4.77
N VAL A 136 19.52 -0.50 4.75
CA VAL A 136 19.12 0.88 4.50
C VAL A 136 18.42 1.38 5.75
N GLU A 137 18.93 2.45 6.32
CA GLU A 137 18.25 3.23 7.36
C GLU A 137 17.37 4.29 6.69
N PHE A 138 16.33 4.77 7.36
CA PHE A 138 15.50 5.84 6.83
C PHE A 138 15.53 7.02 7.79
N VAL A 139 15.67 8.21 7.22
CA VAL A 139 15.45 9.45 7.96
C VAL A 139 14.10 10.00 7.54
N THR A 140 13.26 10.24 8.53
CA THR A 140 11.94 10.85 8.37
C THR A 140 12.07 12.37 8.41
N ILE A 141 11.53 13.05 7.41
CA ILE A 141 11.46 14.52 7.32
C ILE A 141 10.00 14.94 7.37
N LYS A 142 9.64 15.79 8.34
CA LYS A 142 8.27 16.21 8.67
C LYS A 142 8.21 17.70 9.00
N GLY A 143 7.00 18.25 9.06
CA GLY A 143 6.77 19.61 9.53
C GLY A 143 7.40 20.68 8.64
N GLU A 144 7.87 21.77 9.24
CA GLU A 144 8.40 22.93 8.52
C GLU A 144 9.61 22.59 7.63
N ASP A 145 10.48 21.67 8.09
CA ASP A 145 11.64 21.20 7.33
C ASP A 145 11.28 20.61 5.97
N LEU A 146 10.03 20.16 5.78
CA LEU A 146 9.56 19.57 4.54
C LEU A 146 9.21 20.60 3.46
N LYS A 147 8.89 21.85 3.83
CA LYS A 147 8.41 22.89 2.89
C LYS A 147 9.47 23.20 1.83
N ASP A 148 10.73 23.33 2.26
CA ASP A 148 11.88 23.64 1.38
C ASP A 148 12.76 22.42 1.08
N PHE A 149 12.30 21.22 1.46
CA PHE A 149 13.08 20.01 1.30
C PHE A 149 13.26 19.64 -0.17
N LYS A 150 14.52 19.54 -0.60
CA LYS A 150 14.87 19.10 -1.96
C LYS A 150 14.84 17.58 -2.04
N LEU A 151 14.00 17.07 -2.93
CA LEU A 151 13.86 15.63 -3.19
C LEU A 151 15.07 15.07 -3.93
N LYS A 152 15.39 13.81 -3.64
CA LYS A 152 16.42 13.00 -4.29
C LYS A 152 15.81 11.72 -4.85
N LYS A 153 16.56 11.08 -5.76
CA LYS A 153 16.20 9.74 -6.25
C LYS A 153 16.11 8.78 -5.06
N SER A 154 15.09 7.92 -5.08
CA SER A 154 14.77 6.94 -4.05
C SER A 154 14.20 7.49 -2.75
N ASP A 155 14.03 8.81 -2.59
CA ASP A 155 13.18 9.34 -1.53
C ASP A 155 11.76 8.76 -1.67
N ILE A 156 11.09 8.58 -0.54
CA ILE A 156 9.71 8.08 -0.50
C ILE A 156 8.85 9.20 0.06
N ILE A 157 7.89 9.68 -0.72
CA ILE A 157 6.86 10.58 -0.21
C ILE A 157 5.75 9.71 0.35
N ALA A 158 5.38 9.96 1.60
CA ALA A 158 4.33 9.23 2.31
C ALA A 158 3.30 10.21 2.88
N ASN A 159 2.03 9.82 2.84
CA ASN A 159 0.94 10.61 3.37
C ASN A 159 -0.22 9.77 3.90
N TYR A 160 -0.93 10.29 4.89
CA TYR A 160 -2.24 9.77 5.30
C TYR A 160 -3.34 10.45 4.48
N ALA A 161 -4.06 9.66 3.68
CA ALA A 161 -5.18 10.13 2.87
C ALA A 161 -6.51 9.69 3.47
N CYS A 162 -7.44 10.63 3.64
CA CYS A 162 -8.83 10.29 3.93
C CYS A 162 -9.51 9.86 2.63
N ILE A 163 -9.90 8.59 2.57
CA ILE A 163 -10.50 7.96 1.40
C ILE A 163 -12.01 7.97 1.54
N HIS A 164 -12.67 8.46 0.49
CA HIS A 164 -14.11 8.42 0.32
C HIS A 164 -14.37 7.56 -0.91
N GLU A 165 -14.80 6.32 -0.70
CA GLU A 165 -15.20 5.47 -1.81
C GLU A 165 -16.55 5.90 -2.38
N LEU A 166 -16.72 5.71 -3.67
CA LEU A 166 -18.00 5.92 -4.30
C LEU A 166 -18.97 4.79 -3.92
N LYS A 167 -20.24 5.14 -3.83
CA LYS A 167 -21.32 4.19 -3.57
C LYS A 167 -21.50 3.22 -4.74
N ILE A 168 -21.95 2.01 -4.43
CA ILE A 168 -22.37 1.00 -5.40
C ILE A 168 -23.83 0.61 -5.11
N PRO A 169 -24.56 0.00 -6.06
CA PRO A 169 -25.85 -0.62 -5.75
C PRO A 169 -25.70 -1.60 -4.58
N HIS A 170 -26.70 -1.64 -3.70
CA HIS A 170 -26.71 -2.66 -2.65
C HIS A 170 -26.95 -4.04 -3.28
N ILE A 171 -26.11 -5.01 -2.90
CA ILE A 171 -26.15 -6.38 -3.43
C ILE A 171 -26.28 -7.34 -2.25
N GLU A 172 -27.45 -7.95 -2.11
CA GLU A 172 -27.74 -8.91 -1.05
C GLU A 172 -26.98 -10.23 -1.27
N SER A 173 -27.07 -10.78 -2.48
CA SER A 173 -26.41 -12.02 -2.90
C SER A 173 -25.72 -11.84 -4.25
N PHE A 174 -24.65 -12.60 -4.48
CA PHE A 174 -24.02 -12.68 -5.78
C PHE A 174 -24.50 -13.96 -6.46
N ASP A 175 -24.87 -13.85 -7.73
CA ASP A 175 -25.27 -14.99 -8.54
C ASP A 175 -24.02 -15.80 -8.94
N ILE A 176 -23.88 -16.98 -8.34
CA ILE A 176 -22.77 -17.91 -8.58
C ILE A 176 -23.26 -18.91 -9.64
N ILE A 177 -22.73 -18.77 -10.86
CA ILE A 177 -23.06 -19.65 -11.99
C ILE A 177 -22.39 -21.01 -11.82
N HIS A 178 -21.13 -21.01 -11.37
CA HIS A 178 -20.35 -22.23 -11.22
C HIS A 178 -19.26 -22.05 -10.15
N GLU A 179 -19.03 -23.11 -9.38
CA GLU A 179 -17.92 -23.16 -8.43
C GLU A 179 -17.23 -24.53 -8.48
N SER A 180 -15.92 -24.52 -8.69
CA SER A 180 -15.07 -25.72 -8.67
C SER A 180 -13.99 -25.60 -7.61
N LYS A 181 -13.08 -26.58 -7.53
CA LYS A 181 -11.93 -26.53 -6.61
C LYS A 181 -11.07 -25.28 -6.84
N ASP A 182 -10.88 -24.89 -8.10
CA ASP A 182 -9.93 -23.85 -8.47
C ASP A 182 -10.58 -22.56 -8.99
N LEU A 183 -11.84 -22.61 -9.43
CA LEU A 183 -12.52 -21.49 -10.07
C LEU A 183 -13.84 -21.14 -9.39
N LEU A 184 -14.22 -19.87 -9.54
CA LEU A 184 -15.51 -19.32 -9.17
C LEU A 184 -15.98 -18.46 -10.34
N VAL A 185 -17.14 -18.79 -10.89
CA VAL A 185 -17.78 -18.06 -12.00
C VAL A 185 -19.01 -17.38 -11.45
N VAL A 186 -19.09 -16.06 -11.60
CA VAL A 186 -20.19 -15.24 -11.10
C VAL A 186 -20.80 -14.41 -12.20
N ASN A 187 -22.11 -14.17 -12.10
CA ASN A 187 -22.80 -13.18 -12.89
C ASN A 187 -22.71 -11.82 -12.17
N LYS A 188 -21.84 -10.93 -12.66
CA LYS A 188 -21.66 -9.60 -12.06
C LYS A 188 -22.85 -8.71 -12.40
N PRO A 189 -23.52 -8.08 -11.42
CA PRO A 189 -24.51 -7.04 -11.69
C PRO A 189 -23.85 -5.76 -12.22
N SER A 190 -24.62 -4.89 -12.88
CA SER A 190 -24.14 -3.56 -13.27
C SER A 190 -23.91 -2.66 -12.03
N GLY A 191 -23.04 -1.67 -12.15
CA GLY A 191 -22.77 -0.66 -11.12
C GLY A 191 -21.71 -1.02 -10.08
N ILE A 192 -21.06 -2.19 -10.17
CA ILE A 192 -19.96 -2.62 -9.29
C ILE A 192 -18.65 -2.89 -10.07
N PRO A 193 -17.50 -2.35 -9.64
CA PRO A 193 -16.21 -2.67 -10.25
C PRO A 193 -15.69 -4.06 -9.85
N VAL A 194 -15.01 -4.74 -10.77
CA VAL A 194 -14.50 -6.11 -10.53
C VAL A 194 -13.41 -6.17 -9.45
N HIS A 195 -12.41 -5.30 -9.56
CA HIS A 195 -11.19 -5.28 -8.74
C HIS A 195 -10.95 -3.85 -8.22
N PRO A 196 -10.25 -3.66 -7.08
CA PRO A 196 -9.78 -2.35 -6.64
C PRO A 196 -9.22 -1.51 -7.78
N SER A 197 -9.78 -0.31 -7.94
CA SER A 197 -9.50 0.58 -9.06
C SER A 197 -9.32 2.00 -8.53
N GLY A 198 -8.10 2.50 -8.65
CA GLY A 198 -7.73 3.85 -8.23
C GLY A 198 -7.98 4.14 -6.74
N MET A 199 -8.41 5.37 -6.45
CA MET A 199 -8.75 5.83 -5.09
C MET A 199 -10.23 5.62 -4.74
N SER A 200 -11.09 5.47 -5.75
CA SER A 200 -12.55 5.55 -5.60
C SER A 200 -13.21 4.22 -5.21
N TYR A 201 -12.54 3.09 -5.45
CA TYR A 201 -13.07 1.76 -5.15
C TYR A 201 -11.95 0.82 -4.67
N ARG A 202 -12.00 0.42 -3.40
CA ARG A 202 -11.12 -0.61 -2.82
C ARG A 202 -11.96 -1.71 -2.20
N PHE A 203 -12.82 -1.34 -1.25
CA PHE A 203 -13.69 -2.24 -0.52
C PHE A 203 -15.03 -2.45 -1.22
N ASN A 204 -15.53 -1.46 -1.96
CA ASN A 204 -16.70 -1.58 -2.83
C ASN A 204 -16.35 -2.20 -4.19
N THR A 205 -15.83 -3.43 -4.16
CA THR A 205 -15.46 -4.19 -5.37
C THR A 205 -16.00 -5.61 -5.29
N LEU A 206 -16.33 -6.19 -6.45
CA LEU A 206 -16.83 -7.57 -6.55
C LEU A 206 -15.84 -8.54 -5.89
N GLN A 207 -14.54 -8.40 -6.19
CA GLN A 207 -13.49 -9.22 -5.62
C GLN A 207 -13.44 -9.14 -4.08
N PHE A 208 -13.48 -7.94 -3.50
CA PHE A 208 -13.41 -7.79 -2.05
C PHE A 208 -14.66 -8.35 -1.37
N LEU A 209 -15.85 -8.03 -1.89
CA LEU A 209 -17.12 -8.48 -1.31
C LEU A 209 -17.28 -10.00 -1.40
N LEU A 210 -16.92 -10.62 -2.53
CA LEU A 210 -16.90 -12.08 -2.66
C LEU A 210 -15.87 -12.71 -1.73
N SER A 211 -14.66 -12.14 -1.65
CA SER A 211 -13.62 -12.64 -0.74
C SER A 211 -14.09 -12.57 0.71
N LYS A 212 -14.74 -11.46 1.11
CA LYS A 212 -15.27 -11.22 2.46
C LYS A 212 -16.35 -12.23 2.83
N LYS A 213 -17.32 -12.47 1.95
CA LYS A 213 -18.39 -13.47 2.19
C LYS A 213 -17.86 -14.89 2.36
N ARG A 214 -16.69 -15.19 1.79
CA ARG A 214 -16.07 -16.52 1.82
C ARG A 214 -14.93 -16.65 2.83
N CYS A 215 -14.61 -15.59 3.55
CA CYS A 215 -13.51 -15.58 4.49
C CYS A 215 -13.88 -16.39 5.73
N SER A 216 -13.02 -17.33 6.13
CA SER A 216 -13.18 -18.02 7.41
C SER A 216 -13.14 -17.00 8.56
N PRO A 217 -13.92 -17.20 9.63
CA PRO A 217 -13.85 -16.37 10.83
C PRO A 217 -12.41 -16.22 11.33
N GLY A 218 -12.02 -15.00 11.69
CA GLY A 218 -10.67 -14.70 12.20
C GLY A 218 -9.59 -14.47 11.13
N LYS A 219 -9.86 -14.74 9.84
CA LYS A 219 -8.90 -14.43 8.76
C LYS A 219 -9.11 -12.99 8.27
N SER A 220 -8.07 -12.16 8.38
CA SER A 220 -8.08 -10.81 7.80
C SER A 220 -7.83 -10.87 6.29
N LEU A 221 -8.62 -10.09 5.53
CA LEU A 221 -8.44 -9.89 4.09
C LEU A 221 -7.65 -8.63 3.75
N TYR A 222 -7.14 -7.93 4.77
CA TYR A 222 -6.34 -6.73 4.58
C TYR A 222 -5.41 -6.49 5.77
N ASN A 223 -4.37 -5.71 5.57
CA ASN A 223 -3.53 -5.23 6.67
C ASN A 223 -4.27 -4.09 7.41
N PRO A 224 -4.48 -4.17 8.74
CA PRO A 224 -5.24 -3.17 9.48
C PRO A 224 -4.58 -1.79 9.56
N GLU A 225 -3.25 -1.71 9.41
CA GLU A 225 -2.49 -0.45 9.44
C GLU A 225 -2.42 0.20 8.05
N THR A 226 -2.16 -0.59 7.01
CA THR A 226 -1.93 -0.08 5.65
C THR A 226 -3.18 -0.12 4.77
N LEU A 227 -4.21 -0.86 5.18
CA LEU A 227 -5.42 -1.18 4.41
C LEU A 227 -5.10 -1.80 3.03
N GLU A 228 -3.96 -2.47 2.93
CA GLU A 228 -3.61 -3.27 1.76
C GLU A 228 -4.46 -4.54 1.74
N ILE A 229 -5.18 -4.78 0.64
CA ILE A 229 -6.11 -5.91 0.49
C ILE A 229 -5.34 -7.13 -0.02
N PHE A 230 -5.54 -8.27 0.64
CA PHE A 230 -5.05 -9.59 0.24
C PHE A 230 -6.26 -10.50 -0.05
N PRO A 231 -6.89 -10.33 -1.22
CA PRO A 231 -8.12 -11.05 -1.53
C PRO A 231 -7.84 -12.54 -1.73
N SER A 232 -8.83 -13.38 -1.40
CA SER A 232 -8.76 -14.84 -1.59
C SER A 232 -9.15 -15.28 -3.00
N LEU A 233 -9.49 -14.32 -3.86
CA LEU A 233 -9.93 -14.52 -5.24
C LEU A 233 -9.14 -13.61 -6.18
N TRP A 234 -8.76 -14.14 -7.34
CA TRP A 234 -8.01 -13.43 -8.37
C TRP A 234 -8.86 -13.36 -9.64
N PRO A 235 -9.29 -12.17 -10.10
CA PRO A 235 -10.07 -12.06 -11.33
C PRO A 235 -9.21 -12.44 -12.54
N CYS A 236 -9.64 -13.44 -13.31
CA CYS A 236 -8.95 -13.86 -14.53
C CYS A 236 -9.11 -12.83 -15.66
N HIS A 237 -10.23 -12.12 -15.66
CA HIS A 237 -10.54 -11.00 -16.55
C HIS A 237 -11.39 -9.95 -15.84
N ARG A 238 -11.60 -8.80 -16.48
CA ARG A 238 -12.43 -7.70 -15.95
C ARG A 238 -13.39 -7.22 -17.02
N ILE A 239 -14.58 -6.83 -16.57
CA ILE A 239 -15.56 -6.05 -17.34
C ILE A 239 -15.78 -4.71 -16.63
N ASP A 240 -16.26 -3.71 -17.38
CA ASP A 240 -16.46 -2.37 -16.85
C ASP A 240 -17.49 -2.33 -15.70
N LYS A 241 -17.45 -1.26 -14.91
CA LYS A 241 -18.34 -1.06 -13.76
C LYS A 241 -19.82 -1.18 -14.17
N GLU A 242 -20.21 -0.50 -15.24
CA GLU A 242 -21.59 -0.43 -15.73
C GLU A 242 -21.99 -1.64 -16.58
N THR A 243 -21.06 -2.53 -16.90
CA THR A 243 -21.33 -3.75 -17.68
C THR A 243 -21.69 -4.89 -16.74
N SER A 244 -22.84 -5.53 -16.96
CA SER A 244 -23.20 -6.80 -16.31
C SER A 244 -22.70 -7.98 -17.12
N GLY A 245 -22.47 -9.13 -16.46
CA GLY A 245 -22.13 -10.37 -17.15
C GLY A 245 -21.11 -11.23 -16.40
N ILE A 246 -20.60 -12.23 -17.11
CA ILE A 246 -19.80 -13.30 -16.51
C ILE A 246 -18.39 -12.81 -16.15
N VAL A 247 -18.02 -13.00 -14.89
CA VAL A 247 -16.66 -12.78 -14.38
C VAL A 247 -16.14 -14.09 -13.77
N ILE A 248 -14.92 -14.46 -14.14
CA ILE A 248 -14.26 -15.66 -13.65
C ILE A 248 -13.18 -15.23 -12.66
N PHE A 249 -13.22 -15.85 -11.49
CA PHE A 249 -12.19 -15.74 -10.46
C PHE A 249 -11.48 -17.07 -10.29
N ALA A 250 -10.15 -17.03 -10.26
CA ALA A 250 -9.36 -18.12 -9.73
C ALA A 250 -9.27 -18.03 -8.20
N LYS A 251 -9.22 -19.18 -7.54
CA LYS A 251 -9.01 -19.34 -6.09
C LYS A 251 -7.53 -19.42 -5.71
N ASN A 252 -6.64 -19.38 -6.69
CA ASN A 252 -5.21 -19.30 -6.48
C ASN A 252 -4.55 -18.50 -7.62
N LYS A 253 -3.42 -17.85 -7.32
CA LYS A 253 -2.71 -16.99 -8.28
C LYS A 253 -2.14 -17.76 -9.47
N VAL A 254 -1.71 -19.01 -9.27
CA VAL A 254 -1.12 -19.85 -10.33
C VAL A 254 -2.16 -20.12 -11.41
N LYS A 255 -3.34 -20.60 -11.01
CA LYS A 255 -4.49 -20.87 -11.88
C LYS A 255 -4.99 -19.61 -12.58
N CYS A 256 -4.99 -18.46 -11.90
CA CYS A 256 -5.31 -17.20 -12.54
C CYS A 256 -4.40 -16.96 -13.76
N GLY A 257 -3.09 -17.15 -13.60
CA GLY A 257 -2.11 -16.99 -14.67
C GLY A 257 -2.20 -18.01 -15.80
N GLU A 258 -2.87 -19.14 -15.61
CA GLU A 258 -3.13 -20.13 -16.67
C GLU A 258 -4.34 -19.75 -17.54
N ILE A 259 -5.24 -18.91 -17.03
CA ILE A 259 -6.52 -18.57 -17.69
C ILE A 259 -6.50 -17.16 -18.29
N SER A 260 -5.79 -16.23 -17.63
CA SER A 260 -5.61 -14.83 -18.07
C SER A 260 -4.78 -14.71 -19.33
#